data_AF-A0A6N8TBZ2-F1
#
_entry.id   AF-A0A6N8TBZ2-F1
#
_cell.length_a   1.000
_cell.length_b   1.000
_cell.length_c   1.000
_cell.angle_alpha   90.00
_cell.angle_beta   90.00
_cell.angle_gamma   90.00
#
_symmetry.space_group_name_H-M   'P 1'
#
loop_
_entity.id
_entity.type
_entity.pdbx_description
1 polymer ?
#
loop_
_entity_poly.entity_id
_entity_poly.type
_entity_poly.pdbx_seq_one_letter_code
_entity_poly.pdbx_strand_id
1 'polypeptide(L)'
;MNNQWGRSGNGPATGGGSGIGGILFASVVCLVLGAAGGYGAFRMLGGAPPTDEIGQRDRRIAELARELDTRVAEVEAGSEKARALTAENGALTRQIEALRKNAGASDATAAIAENAKLTQDIVPGLKNELQLAGQRVADAEALKKRAEEAVRDRERQLSVRADQIARLETALDQARSQKDTAQNAETERLEAEADTLRRQLEEAQRDAETIRTKDLPALQAELARKDSEIAALNTRNAALAARIDALETTRASGEAGNAGTPALDNTKPADSRSPRNAALVADAMNDTPGLDRLTSGQRDQLERVLVSGECVTNALGAVFKRVPVLTLRNLMRDLDSDC
;
A
#
# COMPACT_ATOMS: atom_id res chain seq x y z
N MET A 1 -39.01 38.35 41.51
CA MET A 1 -39.19 37.67 42.81
C MET A 1 -37.85 37.64 43.51
N ASN A 2 -37.74 38.44 44.57
CA ASN A 2 -36.63 38.43 45.53
C ASN A 2 -36.60 37.11 46.31
N ASN A 3 -35.43 36.79 46.89
CA ASN A 3 -35.16 36.33 48.27
C ASN A 3 -33.74 35.72 48.27
N GLN A 4 -32.67 36.46 48.59
CA GLN A 4 -32.12 36.71 49.94
C GLN A 4 -32.20 35.54 50.94
N TRP A 5 -31.07 34.84 51.09
CA TRP A 5 -30.41 34.41 52.33
C TRP A 5 -28.91 34.33 51.97
N GLY A 6 -27.93 35.01 52.57
CA GLY A 6 -27.85 35.61 53.89
C GLY A 6 -26.91 34.78 54.77
N ARG A 7 -25.59 34.89 54.59
CA ARG A 7 -24.61 34.79 55.69
C ARG A 7 -23.27 35.45 55.33
N SER A 8 -23.18 36.70 55.76
CA SER A 8 -21.96 37.39 56.15
C SER A 8 -21.26 36.64 57.28
N GLY A 9 -19.99 36.30 57.07
CA GLY A 9 -19.03 36.03 58.15
C GLY A 9 -18.05 37.19 58.20
N ASN A 10 -18.34 38.19 59.03
CA ASN A 10 -17.43 39.29 59.35
C ASN A 10 -16.58 38.85 60.54
N GLY A 11 -15.27 38.75 60.35
CA GLY A 11 -14.23 38.51 61.35
C GLY A 11 -12.90 39.03 60.80
N PRO A 12 -12.02 39.60 61.63
CA PRO A 12 -11.52 40.96 61.41
C PRO A 12 -10.41 41.05 60.36
N ALA A 13 -10.42 42.19 59.67
CA ALA A 13 -9.28 42.71 58.96
C ALA A 13 -8.12 42.97 59.96
N THR A 14 -7.05 42.19 59.83
CA THR A 14 -5.70 42.63 60.15
C THR A 14 -4.90 42.61 58.86
N GLY A 15 -4.55 43.80 58.38
CA GLY A 15 -3.64 43.97 57.26
C GLY A 15 -2.26 43.39 57.55
N GLY A 16 -1.65 42.82 56.52
CA GLY A 16 -0.27 42.35 56.56
C GLY A 16 0.00 41.53 55.32
N GLY A 17 0.76 42.08 54.38
CA GLY A 17 0.96 41.52 53.05
C GLY A 17 1.75 40.20 53.01
N SER A 18 1.95 39.76 51.76
CA SER A 18 2.71 38.58 51.32
C SER A 18 1.89 37.29 51.23
N GLY A 19 1.37 37.02 50.03
CA GLY A 19 0.71 35.75 49.71
C GLY A 19 0.58 35.49 48.22
N ILE A 20 1.63 35.75 47.43
CA ILE A 20 1.67 35.44 45.98
C ILE A 20 2.64 34.29 45.66
N GLY A 21 3.50 33.88 46.61
CA GLY A 21 4.42 32.75 46.43
C GLY A 21 3.78 31.35 46.46
N GLY A 22 2.58 31.20 47.05
CA GLY A 22 1.96 29.88 47.26
C GLY A 22 1.20 29.29 46.06
N ILE A 23 0.74 30.13 45.11
CA ILE A 23 -0.16 29.69 44.04
C ILE A 23 0.61 29.16 42.81
N LEU A 24 1.86 29.59 42.63
CA LEU A 24 2.74 29.08 41.57
C LEU A 24 3.42 27.75 41.94
N PHE A 25 3.60 27.47 43.23
CA PHE A 25 4.18 26.20 43.69
C PHE A 25 3.24 25.00 43.54
N ALA A 26 1.94 25.18 43.82
CA ALA A 26 0.96 24.09 43.72
C ALA A 26 0.73 23.65 42.25
N SER A 27 0.80 24.58 41.30
CA SER A 27 0.57 24.31 39.88
C SER A 27 1.76 23.60 39.21
N VAL A 28 2.99 23.84 39.65
CA VAL A 28 4.19 23.16 39.13
C VAL A 28 4.37 21.77 39.73
N VAL A 29 4.07 21.56 41.02
CA VAL A 29 4.13 20.24 41.66
C VAL A 29 3.08 19.28 41.06
N CYS A 30 1.89 19.77 40.71
CA CYS A 30 0.88 18.96 40.01
C CYS A 30 1.28 18.59 38.58
N LEU A 31 2.12 19.40 37.91
CA LEU A 31 2.59 19.13 36.54
C LEU A 31 3.73 18.09 36.51
N VAL A 32 4.56 18.04 37.56
CA VAL A 32 5.61 17.03 37.73
C VAL A 32 5.04 15.68 38.18
N LEU A 33 4.02 15.66 39.05
CA LEU A 33 3.31 14.42 39.42
C LEU A 33 2.39 13.89 38.30
N GLY A 34 1.85 14.77 37.44
CA GLY A 34 1.07 14.37 36.26
C GLY A 34 1.91 13.74 35.13
N ALA A 35 3.19 14.11 35.01
CA ALA A 35 4.08 13.58 33.98
C ALA A 35 4.57 12.14 34.26
N ALA A 36 4.63 11.73 35.54
CA ALA A 36 5.06 10.37 35.93
C ALA A 36 3.97 9.30 35.71
N GLY A 37 2.68 9.68 35.74
CA GLY A 37 1.56 8.73 35.57
C GLY A 37 1.19 8.41 34.12
N GLY A 38 1.46 9.32 33.17
CA GLY A 38 1.02 9.17 31.77
C GLY A 38 1.95 8.37 30.86
N TYR A 39 3.24 8.26 31.20
CA TYR A 39 4.25 7.64 30.32
C TYR A 39 4.35 6.10 30.43
N GLY A 40 3.52 5.46 31.25
CA GLY A 40 3.42 4.00 31.33
C GLY A 40 2.67 3.38 30.14
N ALA A 41 1.68 4.09 29.58
CA ALA A 41 0.80 3.56 28.53
C ALA A 41 1.46 3.54 27.14
N PHE A 42 2.46 4.39 26.88
CA PHE A 42 3.20 4.41 25.61
C PHE A 42 4.28 3.32 25.49
N ARG A 43 4.52 2.54 26.55
CA ARG A 43 5.61 1.56 26.61
C ARG A 43 5.30 0.21 25.95
N MET A 44 4.04 -0.05 25.58
CA MET A 44 3.63 -1.32 24.96
C MET A 44 3.43 -1.29 23.44
N LEU A 45 3.55 -0.14 22.76
CA LEU A 45 3.07 0.01 21.37
C LEU A 45 4.05 0.60 20.35
N GLY A 46 5.30 0.89 20.69
CA GLY A 46 6.28 1.42 19.73
C GLY A 46 7.71 1.06 20.09
N GLY A 47 8.44 0.50 19.12
CA GLY A 47 9.82 0.05 19.26
C GLY A 47 10.70 1.07 20.00
N ALA A 48 11.38 0.57 21.03
CA ALA A 48 12.10 1.38 22.00
C ALA A 48 13.23 2.20 21.33
N PRO A 49 13.31 3.52 21.55
CA PRO A 49 14.59 4.23 21.37
C PRO A 49 15.63 3.65 22.36
N PRO A 50 16.93 3.69 22.04
CA PRO A 50 17.97 3.14 22.90
C PRO A 50 17.90 3.79 24.29
N THR A 51 17.92 2.95 25.32
CA THR A 51 17.72 3.31 26.75
C THR A 51 18.66 4.41 27.25
N ASP A 52 19.80 4.60 26.59
CA ASP A 52 20.81 5.59 26.95
C ASP A 52 20.37 7.05 26.68
N GLU A 53 19.59 7.32 25.62
CA GLU A 53 19.16 8.68 25.32
C GLU A 53 18.07 9.18 26.28
N ILE A 54 17.19 8.28 26.72
CA ILE A 54 16.15 8.60 27.72
C ILE A 54 16.80 8.79 29.10
N GLY A 55 17.73 7.90 29.48
CA GLY A 55 18.48 8.04 30.72
C GLY A 55 19.29 9.34 30.78
N GLN A 56 19.85 9.80 29.66
CA GLN A 56 20.53 11.11 29.60
C GLN A 56 19.57 12.29 29.72
N ARG A 57 18.36 12.20 29.12
CA ARG A 57 17.35 13.25 29.24
C ARG A 57 16.81 13.37 30.66
N ASP A 58 16.54 12.26 31.34
CA ASP A 58 16.06 12.26 32.72
C ASP A 58 17.11 12.82 33.69
N ARG A 59 18.39 12.50 33.48
CA ARG A 59 19.49 13.10 34.26
C ARG A 59 19.57 14.62 34.04
N ARG A 60 19.44 15.10 32.80
CA ARG A 60 19.42 16.53 32.50
C ARG A 60 18.21 17.24 33.12
N ILE A 61 17.04 16.60 33.14
CA ILE A 61 15.85 17.16 33.79
C ILE A 61 16.06 17.27 35.30
N ALA A 62 16.60 16.23 35.94
CA ALA A 62 16.90 16.24 37.37
C ALA A 62 17.98 17.28 37.74
N GLU A 63 18.99 17.45 36.88
CA GLU A 63 20.05 18.44 37.05
C GLU A 63 19.50 19.87 36.89
N LEU A 64 18.68 20.12 35.87
CA LEU A 64 18.01 21.41 35.67
C LEU A 64 17.03 21.73 36.80
N ALA A 65 16.33 20.73 37.37
CA ALA A 65 15.47 20.93 38.53
C ALA A 65 16.26 21.38 39.76
N ARG A 66 17.42 20.75 40.02
CA ARG A 66 18.33 21.17 41.11
C ARG A 66 18.91 22.56 40.88
N GLU A 67 19.26 22.90 39.63
CA GLU A 67 19.73 24.25 39.30
C GLU A 67 18.62 25.30 39.50
N LEU A 68 17.36 24.95 39.22
CA LEU A 68 16.22 25.83 39.49
C LEU A 68 16.01 26.04 40.99
N ASP A 69 16.02 24.97 41.78
CA ASP A 69 15.82 25.03 43.24
C ASP A 69 16.93 25.86 43.92
N THR A 70 18.17 25.71 43.47
CA THR A 70 19.30 26.50 43.96
C THR A 70 19.14 27.98 43.61
N ARG A 71 18.75 28.33 42.37
CA ARG A 71 18.49 29.72 41.98
C ARG A 71 17.28 30.33 42.71
N VAL A 72 16.25 29.54 43.01
CA VAL A 72 15.10 30.00 43.81
C VAL A 72 15.55 30.32 45.24
N ALA A 73 16.32 29.43 45.87
CA ALA A 73 16.86 29.68 47.20
C ALA A 73 17.78 30.92 47.26
N GLU A 74 18.58 31.16 46.21
CA GLU A 74 19.41 32.37 46.09
C GLU A 74 18.58 33.66 45.97
N VAL A 75 17.48 33.63 45.21
CA VAL A 75 16.56 34.77 45.05
C VAL A 75 15.81 35.04 46.35
N GLU A 76 15.35 34.00 47.05
CA GLU A 76 14.68 34.14 48.35
C GLU A 76 15.64 34.73 49.39
N ALA A 77 16.86 34.20 49.50
CA ALA A 77 17.90 34.74 50.38
C ALA A 77 18.29 36.18 50.03
N GLY A 78 18.32 36.53 48.73
CA GLY A 78 18.52 37.91 48.26
C GLY A 78 17.38 38.84 48.67
N SER A 79 16.13 38.36 48.60
CA SER A 79 14.94 39.12 48.99
C SER A 79 14.86 39.35 50.50
N GLU A 80 15.28 38.38 51.31
CA GLU A 80 15.37 38.51 52.77
C GLU A 80 16.46 39.51 53.18
N LYS A 81 17.63 39.46 52.52
CA LYS A 81 18.68 40.48 52.72
C LYS A 81 18.20 41.87 52.33
N ALA A 82 17.44 42.01 51.24
CA ALA A 82 16.86 43.28 50.84
C ALA A 82 15.85 43.81 51.88
N ARG A 83 14.99 42.93 52.44
CA ARG A 83 14.05 43.28 53.51
C ARG A 83 14.76 43.70 54.80
N ALA A 84 15.82 42.97 55.19
CA ALA A 84 16.65 43.31 56.33
C ALA A 84 17.30 44.69 56.17
N LEU A 85 17.89 44.97 55.00
CA LEU A 85 18.46 46.28 54.69
C LEU A 85 17.41 47.41 54.69
N THR A 86 16.19 47.17 54.21
CA THR A 86 15.12 48.17 54.32
C THR A 86 14.66 48.41 55.77
N ALA A 87 14.67 47.37 56.61
CA ALA A 87 14.34 47.50 58.03
C ALA A 87 15.43 48.27 58.80
N GLU A 88 16.71 47.97 58.51
CA GLU A 88 17.86 48.70 59.07
C GLU A 88 17.86 50.16 58.62
N ASN A 89 17.60 50.45 57.36
CA ASN A 89 17.44 51.83 56.87
C ASN A 89 16.28 52.56 57.59
N GLY A 90 15.15 51.88 57.83
CA GLY A 90 14.04 52.43 58.60
C GLY A 90 14.35 52.64 60.10
N ALA A 91 15.27 51.87 60.67
CA ALA A 91 15.75 52.03 62.04
C ALA A 91 16.77 53.18 62.15
N LEU A 92 17.71 53.27 61.21
CA LEU A 92 18.68 54.37 61.09
C LEU A 92 17.96 55.71 60.89
N THR A 93 16.92 55.76 60.05
CA THR A 93 16.10 56.97 59.87
C THR A 93 15.46 57.41 61.18
N ARG A 94 14.94 56.47 61.99
CA ARG A 94 14.39 56.76 63.32
C ARG A 94 15.45 57.22 64.32
N GLN A 95 16.67 56.68 64.24
CA GLN A 95 17.80 57.13 65.06
C GLN A 95 18.25 58.54 64.69
N ILE A 96 18.31 58.87 63.40
CA ILE A 96 18.61 60.23 62.92
C ILE A 96 17.54 61.22 63.40
N GLU A 97 16.26 60.86 63.34
CA GLU A 97 15.15 61.70 63.82
C GLU A 97 15.22 61.92 65.35
N ALA A 98 15.59 60.88 66.11
CA ALA A 98 15.78 60.95 67.56
C ALA A 98 17.02 61.78 67.97
N LEU A 99 18.14 61.60 67.26
CA LEU A 99 19.36 62.40 67.43
C LEU A 99 19.10 63.86 67.06
N ARG A 100 18.32 64.14 66.00
CA ARG A 100 17.92 65.50 65.62
C ARG A 100 17.07 66.18 66.69
N LYS A 101 16.18 65.43 67.36
CA LYS A 101 15.42 65.94 68.53
C LYS A 101 16.31 66.19 69.74
N ASN A 102 17.30 65.33 70.01
CA ASN A 102 18.22 65.48 71.14
C ASN A 102 19.29 66.57 70.92
N ALA A 103 19.74 66.77 69.67
CA ALA A 103 20.67 67.84 69.29
C ALA A 103 20.05 69.25 69.41
N GLY A 104 18.71 69.36 69.51
CA GLY A 104 18.04 70.60 69.88
C GLY A 104 18.30 71.07 71.32
N ALA A 105 18.96 70.25 72.16
CA ALA A 105 19.16 70.53 73.58
C ALA A 105 20.64 70.70 74.02
N SER A 106 21.65 70.48 73.17
CA SER A 106 23.07 70.65 73.59
C SER A 106 24.03 70.94 72.42
N ASP A 107 24.94 71.90 72.63
CA ASP A 107 26.12 72.28 71.84
C ASP A 107 25.96 72.51 70.33
N ALA A 108 25.59 73.75 69.99
CA ALA A 108 25.37 74.25 68.64
C ALA A 108 26.59 74.13 67.69
N THR A 109 27.83 74.11 68.17
CA THR A 109 29.03 74.10 67.30
C THR A 109 29.45 72.71 66.84
N ALA A 110 29.34 71.69 67.69
CA ALA A 110 29.56 70.29 67.29
C ALA A 110 28.46 69.78 66.35
N ALA A 111 27.21 70.17 66.62
CA ALA A 111 26.07 69.86 65.77
C ALA A 111 26.17 70.51 64.37
N ILE A 112 26.77 71.70 64.24
CA ILE A 112 27.01 72.34 62.92
C ILE A 112 28.07 71.58 62.12
N ALA A 113 29.17 71.15 62.75
CA ALA A 113 30.21 70.37 62.08
C ALA A 113 29.72 68.98 61.64
N GLU A 114 28.91 68.34 62.47
CA GLU A 114 28.31 67.03 62.16
C GLU A 114 27.21 67.15 61.08
N ASN A 115 26.39 68.20 61.11
CA ASN A 115 25.44 68.50 60.02
C ASN A 115 26.17 68.80 58.70
N ALA A 116 27.30 69.51 58.73
CA ALA A 116 28.10 69.75 57.54
C ALA A 116 28.62 68.43 56.94
N LYS A 117 29.11 67.51 57.78
CA LYS A 117 29.60 66.19 57.35
C LYS A 117 28.47 65.28 56.82
N LEU A 118 27.32 65.26 57.48
CA LEU A 118 26.12 64.55 57.00
C LEU A 118 25.66 65.06 55.64
N THR A 119 25.68 66.38 55.43
CA THR A 119 25.24 67.02 54.19
C THR A 119 26.25 66.84 53.06
N GLN A 120 27.55 66.86 53.37
CA GLN A 120 28.61 66.82 52.37
C GLN A 120 28.99 65.40 51.93
N ASP A 121 28.96 64.42 52.83
CA ASP A 121 29.42 63.06 52.54
C ASP A 121 28.28 62.02 52.52
N ILE A 122 27.39 62.05 53.52
CA ILE A 122 26.38 60.99 53.71
C ILE A 122 25.18 61.17 52.78
N VAL A 123 24.64 62.39 52.63
CA VAL A 123 23.53 62.66 51.70
C VAL A 123 23.86 62.31 50.24
N PRO A 124 25.03 62.68 49.67
CA PRO A 124 25.39 62.24 48.33
C PRO A 124 25.64 60.73 48.22
N GLY A 125 26.23 60.10 49.24
CA GLY A 125 26.39 58.63 49.30
C GLY A 125 25.04 57.90 49.23
N LEU A 126 24.10 58.29 50.09
CA LEU A 126 22.73 57.75 50.09
C LEU A 126 21.98 58.04 48.78
N LYS A 127 22.20 59.21 48.16
CA LYS A 127 21.61 59.53 46.85
C LYS A 127 22.13 58.61 45.76
N ASN A 128 23.43 58.30 45.76
CA ASN A 128 24.02 57.36 44.82
C ASN A 128 23.51 55.93 45.06
N GLU A 129 23.40 55.50 46.32
CA GLU A 129 22.83 54.19 46.67
C GLU A 129 21.36 54.07 46.27
N LEU A 130 20.55 55.11 46.49
CA LEU A 130 19.16 55.16 46.06
C LEU A 130 19.04 55.08 44.53
N GLN A 131 19.91 55.77 43.80
CA GLN A 131 19.95 55.71 42.34
C GLN A 131 20.34 54.32 41.85
N LEU A 132 21.31 53.67 42.49
CA LEU A 132 21.77 52.33 42.17
C LEU A 132 20.70 51.27 42.52
N ALA A 133 19.97 51.46 43.62
CA ALA A 133 18.80 50.65 43.97
C ALA A 133 17.68 50.82 42.94
N GLY A 134 17.41 52.04 42.48
CA GLY A 134 16.46 52.32 41.40
C GLY A 134 16.83 51.62 40.09
N GLN A 135 18.11 51.63 39.72
CA GLN A 135 18.61 50.89 38.55
C GLN A 135 18.41 49.38 38.71
N ARG A 136 18.74 48.81 39.87
CA ARG A 136 18.53 47.37 40.14
C ARG A 136 17.07 46.96 40.07
N VAL A 137 16.15 47.80 40.53
CA VAL A 137 14.70 47.54 40.41
C VAL A 137 14.28 47.56 38.93
N ALA A 138 14.74 48.54 38.15
CA ALA A 138 14.46 48.60 36.72
C ALA A 138 15.01 47.37 35.96
N ASP A 139 16.23 46.93 36.29
CA ASP A 139 16.83 45.72 35.71
C ASP A 139 16.05 44.46 36.11
N ALA A 140 15.61 44.35 37.37
CA ALA A 140 14.81 43.22 37.85
C ALA A 140 13.43 43.17 37.14
N GLU A 141 12.79 44.33 36.93
CA GLU A 141 11.54 44.42 36.18
C GLU A 141 11.73 44.03 34.70
N ALA A 142 12.83 44.46 34.08
CA ALA A 142 13.18 44.08 32.71
C ALA A 142 13.43 42.57 32.58
N LEU A 143 14.14 41.96 33.54
CA LEU A 143 14.36 40.51 33.58
C LEU A 143 13.05 39.75 33.79
N LYS A 144 12.18 40.22 34.68
CA LYS A 144 10.86 39.62 34.90
C LYS A 144 10.03 39.64 33.62
N LYS A 145 9.99 40.76 32.91
CA LYS A 145 9.27 40.87 31.64
C LYS A 145 9.80 39.91 30.59
N ARG A 146 11.13 39.80 30.45
CA ARG A 146 11.76 38.83 29.53
C ARG A 146 11.44 37.38 29.90
N ALA A 147 11.40 37.06 31.20
CA ALA A 147 11.03 35.72 31.68
C ALA A 147 9.57 35.40 31.35
N GLU A 148 8.64 36.34 31.57
CA GLU A 148 7.23 36.18 31.22
C GLU A 148 7.03 35.99 29.71
N GLU A 149 7.75 36.74 28.87
CA GLU A 149 7.74 36.58 27.42
C GLU A 149 8.28 35.20 27.00
N ALA A 150 9.39 34.75 27.59
CA ALA A 150 9.96 33.43 27.32
C ALA A 150 9.02 32.28 27.72
N VAL A 151 8.29 32.41 28.84
CA VAL A 151 7.29 31.43 29.27
C VAL A 151 6.13 31.37 28.26
N ARG A 152 5.61 32.51 27.83
CA ARG A 152 4.55 32.58 26.81
C ARG A 152 4.98 31.97 25.48
N ASP A 153 6.20 32.23 25.04
CA ASP A 153 6.73 31.63 23.81
C ASP A 153 6.89 30.12 23.95
N ARG A 154 7.32 29.64 25.11
CA ARG A 154 7.41 28.19 25.37
C ARG A 154 6.04 27.53 25.43
N GLU A 155 5.03 28.19 25.99
CA GLU A 155 3.65 27.73 26.00
C GLU A 155 3.07 27.61 24.59
N ARG A 156 3.33 28.59 23.72
CA ARG A 156 2.99 28.52 22.29
C ARG A 156 3.69 27.37 21.57
N GLN A 157 4.98 27.13 21.86
CA GLN A 157 5.70 26.01 21.27
C GLN A 157 5.12 24.66 21.74
N LEU A 158 4.73 24.56 23.01
CA LEU A 158 4.10 23.37 23.55
C LEU A 158 2.72 23.12 22.93
N SER A 159 1.91 24.15 22.71
CA SER A 159 0.61 23.99 22.03
C SER A 159 0.78 23.52 20.59
N VAL A 160 1.72 24.10 19.83
CA VAL A 160 2.00 23.64 18.45
C VAL A 160 2.47 22.18 18.45
N ARG A 161 3.31 21.78 19.40
CA ARG A 161 3.75 20.38 19.51
C ARG A 161 2.61 19.44 19.91
N ALA A 162 1.72 19.86 20.81
CA ALA A 162 0.54 19.08 21.18
C ALA A 162 -0.38 18.86 19.97
N ASP A 163 -0.61 19.89 19.16
CA ASP A 163 -1.38 19.79 17.92
C ASP A 163 -0.71 18.85 16.90
N GLN A 164 0.61 18.89 16.79
CA GLN A 164 1.37 17.96 15.94
C GLN A 164 1.23 16.52 16.41
N ILE A 165 1.32 16.26 17.73
CA ILE A 165 1.14 14.94 18.32
C ILE A 165 -0.28 14.43 18.02
N ALA A 166 -1.31 15.24 18.27
CA ALA A 166 -2.70 14.84 18.00
C ALA A 166 -2.95 14.51 16.52
N ARG A 167 -2.34 15.27 15.60
CA ARG A 167 -2.39 14.97 14.15
C ARG A 167 -1.69 13.67 13.80
N LEU A 168 -0.51 13.41 14.37
CA LEU A 168 0.24 12.18 14.14
C LEU A 168 -0.48 10.95 14.72
N GLU A 169 -1.10 11.08 15.89
CA GLU A 169 -1.94 10.03 16.50
C GLU A 169 -3.13 9.71 15.59
N THR A 170 -3.85 10.74 15.13
CA THR A 170 -4.97 10.56 14.18
C THR A 170 -4.51 9.88 12.88
N ALA A 171 -3.36 10.29 12.34
CA ALA A 171 -2.80 9.69 11.14
C ALA A 171 -2.37 8.23 11.36
N LEU A 172 -1.83 7.89 12.55
CA LEU A 172 -1.49 6.51 12.91
C LEU A 172 -2.74 5.63 13.03
N ASP A 173 -3.82 6.12 13.63
CA ASP A 173 -5.06 5.36 13.75
C ASP A 173 -5.74 5.17 12.38
N GLN A 174 -5.65 6.17 11.50
CA GLN A 174 -6.08 6.03 10.10
C GLN A 174 -5.22 5.02 9.34
N ALA A 175 -3.89 5.05 9.51
CA ALA A 175 -3.00 4.10 8.85
C ALA A 175 -3.22 2.66 9.36
N ARG A 176 -3.49 2.48 10.66
CA ARG A 176 -3.83 1.18 11.25
C ARG A 176 -5.15 0.64 10.70
N SER A 177 -6.20 1.45 10.70
CA SER A 177 -7.51 1.02 10.16
C SER A 177 -7.46 0.71 8.67
N GLN A 178 -6.72 1.50 7.88
CA GLN A 178 -6.46 1.19 6.46
C GLN A 178 -5.70 -0.11 6.27
N LYS A 179 -4.69 -0.39 7.10
CA LYS A 179 -3.95 -1.64 7.05
C LYS A 179 -4.84 -2.84 7.40
N ASP A 180 -5.62 -2.75 8.47
CA ASP A 180 -6.49 -3.85 8.92
C ASP A 180 -7.56 -4.16 7.88
N THR A 181 -8.17 -3.13 7.28
CA THR A 181 -9.15 -3.30 6.20
C THR A 181 -8.53 -3.91 4.94
N ALA A 182 -7.34 -3.46 4.53
CA ALA A 182 -6.64 -4.04 3.38
C ALA A 182 -6.25 -5.50 3.63
N GLN A 183 -5.73 -5.83 4.83
CA GLN A 183 -5.35 -7.21 5.19
C GLN A 183 -6.56 -8.14 5.25
N ASN A 184 -7.68 -7.69 5.80
CA ASN A 184 -8.91 -8.49 5.83
C ASN A 184 -9.44 -8.75 4.42
N ALA A 185 -9.48 -7.72 3.56
CA ALA A 185 -9.91 -7.87 2.18
C ALA A 185 -8.99 -8.82 1.36
N GLU A 186 -7.68 -8.76 1.60
CA GLU A 186 -6.72 -9.70 0.99
C GLU A 186 -6.95 -11.13 1.48
N THR A 187 -7.18 -11.31 2.79
CA THR A 187 -7.45 -12.62 3.38
C THR A 187 -8.73 -13.23 2.81
N GLU A 188 -9.83 -12.47 2.78
CA GLU A 188 -11.12 -12.93 2.19
C GLU A 188 -10.96 -13.30 0.71
N ARG A 189 -10.19 -12.51 -0.05
CA ARG A 189 -9.92 -12.80 -1.46
C ARG A 189 -9.14 -14.11 -1.63
N LEU A 190 -8.08 -14.30 -0.83
CA LEU A 190 -7.26 -15.51 -0.87
C LEU A 190 -8.05 -16.76 -0.44
N GLU A 191 -8.94 -16.63 0.55
CA GLU A 191 -9.84 -17.72 0.96
C GLU A 191 -10.82 -18.09 -0.17
N ALA A 192 -11.43 -17.10 -0.81
CA ALA A 192 -12.33 -17.34 -1.94
C ALA A 192 -11.62 -17.99 -3.14
N GLU A 193 -10.38 -17.59 -3.41
CA GLU A 193 -9.54 -18.20 -4.44
C GLU A 193 -9.16 -19.64 -4.08
N ALA A 194 -8.77 -19.90 -2.83
CA ALA A 194 -8.47 -21.24 -2.34
C ALA A 194 -9.67 -22.19 -2.46
N ASP A 195 -10.87 -21.73 -2.11
CA ASP A 195 -12.09 -22.53 -2.22
C ASP A 195 -12.52 -22.76 -3.67
N THR A 196 -12.19 -21.83 -4.57
CA THR A 196 -12.41 -22.02 -6.01
C THR A 196 -11.45 -23.07 -6.56
N LEU A 197 -10.16 -22.99 -6.21
CA LEU A 197 -9.16 -23.97 -6.61
C LEU A 197 -9.45 -25.36 -6.06
N ARG A 198 -9.94 -25.48 -4.81
CA ARG A 198 -10.38 -26.76 -4.24
C ARG A 198 -11.51 -27.38 -5.05
N ARG A 199 -12.53 -26.60 -5.42
CA ARG A 199 -13.64 -27.09 -6.25
C ARG A 199 -13.18 -27.54 -7.63
N GLN A 200 -12.28 -26.78 -8.27
CA GLN A 200 -11.68 -27.16 -9.55
C GLN A 200 -10.86 -28.45 -9.45
N LEU A 201 -10.12 -28.63 -8.35
CA LEU A 201 -9.37 -29.86 -8.11
C LEU A 201 -10.31 -31.07 -7.96
N GLU A 202 -11.38 -30.93 -7.19
CA GLU A 202 -12.38 -31.99 -7.03
C GLU A 202 -13.09 -32.34 -8.35
N GLU A 203 -13.45 -31.33 -9.14
CA GLU A 203 -14.05 -31.52 -10.46
C GLU A 203 -13.10 -32.26 -11.39
N ALA A 204 -11.85 -31.80 -11.51
CA ALA A 204 -10.83 -32.47 -12.31
C ALA A 204 -10.56 -33.91 -11.86
N GLN A 205 -10.63 -34.19 -10.55
CA GLN A 205 -10.51 -35.55 -10.02
C GLN A 205 -11.70 -36.43 -10.40
N ARG A 206 -12.93 -35.90 -10.34
CA ARG A 206 -14.14 -36.63 -10.77
C ARG A 206 -14.12 -36.91 -12.28
N ASP A 207 -13.66 -35.96 -13.07
CA ASP A 207 -13.51 -36.12 -14.51
C ASP A 207 -12.45 -37.18 -14.84
N ALA A 208 -11.29 -37.12 -14.18
CA ALA A 208 -10.24 -38.13 -14.35
C ALA A 208 -10.73 -39.53 -13.98
N GLU A 209 -11.50 -39.67 -12.90
CA GLU A 209 -12.07 -40.96 -12.50
C GLU A 209 -13.14 -41.44 -13.49
N THR A 210 -13.94 -40.53 -14.05
CA THR A 210 -14.93 -40.86 -15.08
C THR A 210 -14.25 -41.40 -16.34
N ILE A 211 -13.20 -40.71 -16.80
CA ILE A 211 -12.40 -41.15 -17.95
C ILE A 211 -11.80 -42.53 -17.68
N ARG A 212 -11.25 -42.74 -16.47
CA ARG A 212 -10.60 -43.99 -16.10
C ARG A 212 -11.56 -45.18 -16.02
N THR A 213 -12.74 -44.96 -15.42
CA THR A 213 -13.66 -46.06 -15.07
C THR A 213 -14.72 -46.32 -16.13
N LYS A 214 -15.07 -45.32 -16.95
CA LYS A 214 -16.12 -45.43 -17.96
C LYS A 214 -15.59 -45.29 -19.37
N ASP A 215 -14.94 -44.17 -19.68
CA ASP A 215 -14.64 -43.83 -21.08
C ASP A 215 -13.53 -44.73 -21.65
N LEU A 216 -12.46 -44.98 -20.89
CA LEU A 216 -11.38 -45.87 -21.31
C LEU A 216 -11.87 -47.31 -21.55
N PRO A 217 -12.58 -47.97 -20.61
CA PRO A 217 -13.13 -49.30 -20.86
C PRO A 217 -14.14 -49.36 -22.01
N ALA A 218 -14.98 -48.33 -22.16
CA ALA A 218 -15.95 -48.27 -23.25
C ALA A 218 -15.26 -48.20 -24.62
N LEU A 219 -14.24 -47.33 -24.76
CA LEU A 219 -13.43 -47.23 -25.96
C LEU A 219 -12.65 -48.52 -26.25
N GLN A 220 -12.11 -49.18 -25.23
CA GLN A 220 -11.44 -50.48 -25.39
C GLN A 220 -12.41 -51.56 -25.89
N ALA A 221 -13.63 -51.60 -25.36
CA ALA A 221 -14.66 -52.54 -25.81
C ALA A 221 -15.12 -52.26 -27.25
N GLU A 222 -15.25 -50.99 -27.63
CA GLU A 222 -15.58 -50.60 -29.00
C GLU A 222 -14.46 -50.97 -29.98
N LEU A 223 -13.20 -50.74 -29.60
CA LEU A 223 -12.05 -51.12 -30.41
C LEU A 223 -12.01 -52.63 -30.63
N ALA A 224 -12.20 -53.43 -29.57
CA ALA A 224 -12.25 -54.90 -29.68
C ALA A 224 -13.40 -55.38 -30.59
N ARG A 225 -14.57 -54.71 -30.55
CA ARG A 225 -15.67 -55.00 -31.47
C ARG A 225 -15.29 -54.68 -32.92
N LYS A 226 -14.67 -53.52 -33.16
CA LYS A 226 -14.24 -53.11 -34.51
C LYS A 226 -13.18 -54.05 -35.06
N ASP A 227 -12.24 -54.50 -34.25
CA ASP A 227 -11.24 -55.50 -34.65
C ASP A 227 -11.90 -56.83 -35.05
N SER A 228 -12.90 -57.29 -34.29
CA SER A 228 -13.65 -58.51 -34.64
C SER A 228 -14.44 -58.36 -35.95
N GLU A 229 -15.00 -57.18 -36.20
CA GLU A 229 -15.73 -56.85 -37.44
C GLU A 229 -14.78 -56.85 -38.64
N ILE A 230 -13.60 -56.24 -38.50
CA ILE A 230 -12.55 -56.23 -39.53
C ILE A 230 -12.10 -57.67 -39.84
N ALA A 231 -11.84 -58.49 -38.83
CA ALA A 231 -11.46 -59.89 -39.02
C ALA A 231 -12.54 -60.69 -39.77
N ALA A 232 -13.81 -60.47 -39.44
CA ALA A 232 -14.94 -61.11 -40.12
C ALA A 232 -15.07 -60.66 -41.58
N LEU A 233 -14.93 -59.34 -41.84
CA LEU A 233 -14.97 -58.79 -43.20
C LEU A 233 -13.80 -59.30 -44.05
N ASN A 234 -12.59 -59.36 -43.49
CA ASN A 234 -11.43 -59.93 -44.18
C ASN A 234 -11.64 -61.41 -44.55
N THR A 235 -12.22 -62.19 -43.63
CA THR A 235 -12.58 -63.59 -43.90
C THR A 235 -13.60 -63.70 -45.04
N ARG A 236 -14.63 -62.83 -45.05
CA ARG A 236 -15.62 -62.79 -46.15
C ARG A 236 -14.98 -62.38 -47.48
N ASN A 237 -14.12 -61.37 -47.48
CA ASN A 237 -13.41 -60.91 -48.67
C ASN A 237 -12.52 -62.02 -49.24
N ALA A 238 -11.78 -62.73 -48.40
CA ALA A 238 -10.98 -63.88 -48.83
C ALA A 238 -11.85 -65.00 -49.44
N ALA A 239 -13.01 -65.30 -48.82
CA ALA A 239 -13.95 -66.29 -49.36
C ALA A 239 -14.58 -65.84 -50.70
N LEU A 240 -14.88 -64.55 -50.85
CA LEU A 240 -15.38 -63.99 -52.10
C LEU A 240 -14.31 -64.00 -53.20
N ALA A 241 -13.07 -63.62 -52.87
CA ALA A 241 -11.93 -63.71 -53.80
C ALA A 241 -11.74 -65.15 -54.30
N ALA A 242 -11.74 -66.15 -53.40
CA ALA A 242 -11.65 -67.55 -53.79
C ALA A 242 -12.82 -68.01 -54.69
N ARG A 243 -14.03 -67.47 -54.48
CA ARG A 243 -15.18 -67.73 -55.36
C ARG A 243 -15.02 -67.07 -56.73
N ILE A 244 -14.51 -65.85 -56.78
CA ILE A 244 -14.20 -65.15 -58.04
C ILE A 244 -13.16 -65.96 -58.81
N ASP A 245 -12.06 -66.37 -58.18
CA ASP A 245 -11.02 -67.20 -58.81
C ASP A 245 -11.61 -68.53 -59.34
N ALA A 246 -12.49 -69.18 -58.58
CA ALA A 246 -13.17 -70.41 -59.02
C ALA A 246 -14.11 -70.17 -60.22
N LEU A 247 -14.82 -69.04 -60.25
CA LEU A 247 -15.68 -68.67 -61.38
C LEU A 247 -14.86 -68.24 -62.60
N GLU A 248 -13.76 -67.53 -62.41
CA GLU A 248 -12.84 -67.14 -63.48
C GLU A 248 -12.12 -68.34 -64.08
N THR A 249 -11.69 -69.31 -63.26
CA THR A 249 -11.14 -70.57 -63.77
C THR A 249 -12.20 -71.39 -64.52
N THR A 250 -13.44 -71.43 -64.03
CA THR A 250 -14.57 -72.05 -64.75
C THR A 250 -14.87 -71.31 -66.06
N ARG A 251 -14.83 -69.98 -66.05
CA ARG A 251 -15.03 -69.12 -67.22
C ARG A 251 -13.90 -69.29 -68.22
N ALA A 252 -12.63 -69.28 -67.82
CA ALA A 252 -11.49 -69.55 -68.69
C ALA A 252 -11.53 -70.97 -69.28
N SER A 253 -12.08 -71.94 -68.53
CA SER A 253 -12.34 -73.30 -69.03
C SER A 253 -13.53 -73.36 -70.01
N GLY A 254 -14.47 -72.39 -69.94
CA GLY A 254 -15.57 -72.21 -70.87
C GLY A 254 -15.29 -71.24 -72.04
N GLU A 255 -14.30 -70.37 -71.90
CA GLU A 255 -13.82 -69.36 -72.86
C GLU A 255 -12.46 -69.76 -73.45
N ALA A 256 -12.25 -71.06 -73.70
CA ALA A 256 -11.34 -71.52 -74.75
C ALA A 256 -11.88 -71.18 -76.16
N GLY A 257 -12.44 -69.97 -76.31
CA GLY A 257 -13.24 -69.56 -77.46
C GLY A 257 -13.78 -68.12 -77.39
N ASN A 258 -13.05 -67.13 -76.86
CA ASN A 258 -12.99 -65.78 -77.45
C ASN A 258 -12.10 -64.84 -76.62
N ALA A 259 -10.95 -64.50 -77.19
CA ALA A 259 -10.12 -63.42 -76.70
C ALA A 259 -10.57 -62.07 -77.28
N GLY A 260 -10.50 -61.02 -76.46
CA GLY A 260 -10.18 -59.68 -76.93
C GLY A 260 -11.11 -58.56 -76.48
N THR A 261 -10.61 -57.69 -75.59
CA THR A 261 -10.74 -56.23 -75.80
C THR A 261 -9.60 -55.49 -75.07
N PRO A 262 -8.99 -54.44 -75.68
CA PRO A 262 -7.77 -53.80 -75.16
C PRO A 262 -8.07 -52.66 -74.19
N ALA A 263 -7.09 -52.38 -73.32
CA ALA A 263 -7.02 -51.19 -72.49
C ALA A 263 -6.91 -49.92 -73.36
N LEU A 264 -7.65 -48.87 -73.00
CA LEU A 264 -7.57 -47.54 -73.60
C LEU A 264 -6.35 -46.79 -73.01
N ASP A 265 -5.30 -46.64 -73.82
CA ASP A 265 -4.13 -45.82 -73.53
C ASP A 265 -4.44 -44.33 -73.72
N ASN A 266 -4.08 -43.51 -72.72
CA ASN A 266 -4.24 -42.04 -72.73
C ASN A 266 -3.16 -41.36 -73.58
N THR A 267 -3.26 -41.47 -74.91
CA THR A 267 -2.58 -40.50 -75.77
C THR A 267 -3.52 -39.33 -76.02
N LYS A 268 -3.10 -38.16 -75.53
CA LYS A 268 -3.57 -36.80 -75.84
C LYS A 268 -4.94 -36.73 -76.54
N PRO A 269 -6.02 -36.40 -75.84
CA PRO A 269 -7.26 -36.08 -76.54
C PRO A 269 -7.07 -34.82 -77.39
N ALA A 270 -7.32 -34.93 -78.68
CA ALA A 270 -7.16 -33.84 -79.65
C ALA A 270 -8.21 -32.72 -79.48
N ASP A 271 -9.18 -32.88 -78.58
CA ASP A 271 -10.24 -31.91 -78.30
C ASP A 271 -10.60 -31.89 -76.80
N SER A 272 -10.93 -30.71 -76.29
CA SER A 272 -11.28 -30.39 -74.89
C SER A 272 -12.62 -30.99 -74.41
N ARG A 273 -12.99 -32.17 -74.92
CA ARG A 273 -14.25 -32.89 -74.64
C ARG A 273 -14.11 -34.42 -74.64
N SER A 274 -12.90 -34.96 -74.80
CA SER A 274 -12.71 -36.40 -74.64
C SER A 274 -12.62 -36.75 -73.14
N PRO A 275 -13.27 -37.84 -72.70
CA PRO A 275 -13.19 -38.27 -71.31
C PRO A 275 -11.74 -38.55 -70.90
N ARG A 276 -11.34 -38.02 -69.73
CA ARG A 276 -10.04 -38.30 -69.11
C ARG A 276 -10.12 -39.57 -68.26
N ASN A 277 -9.01 -40.28 -68.10
CA ASN A 277 -8.95 -41.44 -67.23
C ASN A 277 -9.19 -41.04 -65.76
N ALA A 278 -10.18 -41.66 -65.13
CA ALA A 278 -10.61 -41.34 -63.77
C ALA A 278 -9.53 -41.55 -62.70
N ALA A 279 -8.67 -42.57 -62.86
CA ALA A 279 -7.59 -42.82 -61.91
C ALA A 279 -6.55 -41.69 -61.94
N LEU A 280 -6.18 -41.22 -63.14
CA LEU A 280 -5.23 -40.10 -63.27
C LEU A 280 -5.81 -38.78 -62.75
N VAL A 281 -7.11 -38.54 -62.95
CA VAL A 281 -7.78 -37.36 -62.39
C VAL A 281 -7.81 -37.42 -60.86
N ALA A 282 -8.12 -38.57 -60.28
CA ALA A 282 -8.12 -38.76 -58.83
C ALA A 282 -6.72 -38.57 -58.23
N ASP A 283 -5.68 -39.13 -58.86
CA ASP A 283 -4.29 -38.97 -58.43
C ASP A 283 -3.86 -37.49 -58.51
N ALA A 284 -4.11 -36.81 -59.63
CA ALA A 284 -3.81 -35.39 -59.79
C ALA A 284 -4.53 -34.51 -58.76
N MET A 285 -5.76 -34.84 -58.39
CA MET A 285 -6.53 -34.13 -57.36
C MET A 285 -6.05 -34.40 -55.93
N ASN A 286 -5.44 -35.55 -55.67
CA ASN A 286 -4.83 -35.87 -54.38
C ASN A 286 -3.48 -35.19 -54.21
N ASP A 287 -2.70 -35.11 -55.30
CA ASP A 287 -1.36 -34.52 -55.28
C ASP A 287 -1.36 -32.99 -55.39
N THR A 288 -2.49 -32.38 -55.78
CA THR A 288 -2.58 -30.92 -55.95
C THR A 288 -2.81 -30.19 -54.62
N PRO A 289 -1.86 -29.36 -54.16
CA PRO A 289 -2.04 -28.56 -52.95
C PRO A 289 -3.09 -27.47 -53.16
N GLY A 290 -3.90 -27.20 -52.14
CA GLY A 290 -4.92 -26.14 -52.15
C GLY A 290 -6.34 -26.60 -52.47
N LEU A 291 -6.53 -27.89 -52.77
CA LEU A 291 -7.85 -28.53 -52.85
C LEU A 291 -8.39 -28.99 -51.48
N ASP A 292 -7.61 -28.88 -50.41
CA ASP A 292 -7.98 -29.29 -49.05
C ASP A 292 -9.12 -28.46 -48.45
N ARG A 293 -9.38 -27.28 -49.04
CA ARG A 293 -10.46 -26.37 -48.63
C ARG A 293 -11.81 -26.69 -49.27
N LEU A 294 -11.84 -27.62 -50.22
CA LEU A 294 -13.08 -28.09 -50.84
C LEU A 294 -13.78 -29.08 -49.93
N THR A 295 -15.11 -29.00 -49.86
CA THR A 295 -15.89 -30.07 -49.21
C THR A 295 -15.84 -31.35 -50.06
N SER A 296 -16.15 -32.51 -49.46
CA SER A 296 -16.20 -33.79 -50.20
C SER A 296 -17.10 -33.70 -51.44
N GLY A 297 -18.30 -33.09 -51.31
CA GLY A 297 -19.20 -32.91 -52.44
C GLY A 297 -18.66 -32.01 -53.56
N GLN A 298 -17.85 -31.00 -53.24
CA GLN A 298 -17.20 -30.14 -54.24
C GLN A 298 -16.03 -30.86 -54.92
N ARG A 299 -15.30 -31.70 -54.17
CA ARG A 299 -14.23 -32.55 -54.71
C ARG A 299 -14.81 -33.56 -55.69
N ASP A 300 -15.88 -34.26 -55.31
CA ASP A 300 -16.55 -35.22 -56.19
C ASP A 300 -17.12 -34.57 -57.46
N GLN A 301 -17.62 -33.34 -57.33
CA GLN A 301 -18.10 -32.56 -58.47
C GLN A 301 -16.95 -32.18 -59.42
N LEU A 302 -15.83 -31.70 -58.89
CA LEU A 302 -14.65 -31.35 -59.68
C LEU A 302 -14.09 -32.57 -60.42
N GLU A 303 -14.00 -33.72 -59.75
CA GLU A 303 -13.52 -34.97 -60.34
C GLU A 303 -14.40 -35.40 -61.51
N ARG A 304 -15.73 -35.45 -61.33
CA ARG A 304 -16.66 -35.80 -62.41
C ARG A 304 -16.54 -34.88 -63.63
N VAL A 305 -16.39 -33.58 -63.38
CA VAL A 305 -16.27 -32.57 -64.45
C VAL A 305 -14.93 -32.73 -65.20
N LEU A 306 -13.83 -32.96 -64.49
CA LEU A 306 -12.52 -33.21 -65.09
C LEU A 306 -12.45 -34.54 -65.86
N VAL A 307 -13.09 -35.59 -65.36
CA VAL A 307 -13.23 -36.89 -66.05
C VAL A 307 -14.07 -36.76 -67.31
N SER A 308 -15.07 -35.89 -67.34
CA SER A 308 -15.85 -35.61 -68.55
C SER A 308 -15.08 -34.84 -69.64
N GLY A 309 -13.84 -34.41 -69.36
CA GLY A 309 -12.97 -33.73 -70.31
C GLY A 309 -13.06 -32.20 -70.30
N GLU A 310 -13.77 -31.60 -69.35
CA GLU A 310 -13.92 -30.14 -69.23
C GLU A 310 -12.56 -29.45 -68.99
N CYS A 311 -12.43 -28.19 -69.40
CA CYS A 311 -11.24 -27.37 -69.15
C CYS A 311 -10.97 -27.19 -67.65
N VAL A 312 -9.70 -27.30 -67.26
CA VAL A 312 -9.28 -27.24 -65.84
C VAL A 312 -9.64 -25.87 -65.24
N THR A 313 -9.47 -24.80 -66.01
CA THR A 313 -9.89 -23.44 -65.63
C THR A 313 -11.38 -23.32 -65.34
N ASN A 314 -12.25 -23.87 -66.19
CA ASN A 314 -13.70 -23.85 -66.01
C ASN A 314 -14.14 -24.70 -64.81
N ALA A 315 -13.57 -25.91 -64.71
CA ALA A 315 -13.88 -26.85 -63.64
C ALA A 315 -13.51 -26.27 -62.26
N LEU A 316 -12.34 -25.63 -62.15
CA LEU A 316 -11.91 -24.95 -60.94
C LEU A 316 -12.72 -23.69 -60.64
N GLY A 317 -13.11 -22.92 -61.66
CA GLY A 317 -13.95 -21.74 -61.51
C GLY A 317 -15.37 -22.04 -60.99
N ALA A 318 -15.88 -23.24 -61.25
CA ALA A 318 -17.18 -23.68 -60.74
C ALA A 318 -17.16 -23.97 -59.23
N VAL A 319 -16.03 -24.40 -58.68
CA VAL A 319 -15.90 -24.76 -57.25
C VAL A 319 -15.22 -23.70 -56.40
N PHE A 320 -14.41 -22.81 -57.00
CA PHE A 320 -13.73 -21.71 -56.30
C PHE A 320 -14.22 -20.32 -56.74
N LYS A 321 -14.56 -19.46 -55.77
CA LYS A 321 -14.78 -18.02 -56.02
C LYS A 321 -13.51 -17.28 -56.48
N ARG A 322 -12.33 -17.78 -56.10
CA ARG A 322 -11.01 -17.30 -56.51
C ARG A 322 -10.05 -18.48 -56.58
N VAL A 323 -9.64 -18.85 -57.78
CA VAL A 323 -8.79 -20.03 -58.01
C VAL A 323 -7.36 -19.74 -57.55
N PRO A 324 -6.76 -20.56 -56.67
CA PRO A 324 -5.35 -20.43 -56.33
C PRO A 324 -4.47 -20.73 -57.54
N VAL A 325 -3.52 -19.85 -57.84
CA VAL A 325 -2.65 -19.95 -59.03
C VAL A 325 -1.81 -21.24 -59.04
N LEU A 326 -1.39 -21.71 -57.86
CA LEU A 326 -0.63 -22.96 -57.72
C LEU A 326 -1.47 -24.19 -58.04
N THR A 327 -2.72 -24.22 -57.58
CA THR A 327 -3.68 -25.30 -57.85
C THR A 327 -4.00 -25.39 -59.34
N LEU A 328 -4.23 -24.23 -59.99
CA LEU A 328 -4.45 -24.19 -61.44
C LEU A 328 -3.23 -24.69 -62.22
N ARG A 329 -2.03 -24.20 -61.89
CA ARG A 329 -0.80 -24.56 -62.61
C ARG A 329 -0.48 -26.05 -62.48
N ASN A 330 -0.67 -26.64 -61.30
CA ASN A 330 -0.38 -28.05 -61.08
C ASN A 330 -1.38 -28.94 -61.82
N LEU A 331 -2.68 -28.67 -61.71
CA LEU A 331 -3.70 -29.45 -62.43
C LEU A 331 -3.57 -29.32 -63.95
N MET A 332 -3.24 -28.15 -64.49
CA MET A 332 -2.98 -28.02 -65.94
C MET A 332 -1.77 -28.84 -66.39
N ARG A 333 -0.70 -28.89 -65.58
CA ARG A 333 0.50 -29.67 -65.89
C ARG A 333 0.24 -31.17 -65.78
N ASP A 334 -0.39 -31.60 -64.69
CA ASP A 334 -0.52 -33.02 -64.36
C ASP A 334 -1.64 -33.69 -65.18
N LEU A 335 -2.60 -32.91 -65.71
CA LEU A 335 -3.64 -33.38 -66.63
C LEU A 335 -3.38 -33.00 -68.11
N ASP A 336 -2.20 -32.47 -68.43
CA ASP A 336 -1.78 -32.00 -69.77
C ASP A 336 -2.87 -31.17 -70.49
N SER A 337 -3.38 -30.17 -69.78
CA SER A 337 -4.53 -29.36 -70.23
C SER A 337 -4.08 -28.00 -70.75
N ASP A 338 -4.37 -27.71 -72.03
CA ASP A 338 -4.10 -26.42 -72.70
C ASP A 338 -5.09 -25.30 -72.30
N CYS A 339 -6.11 -25.67 -71.51
CA CYS A 339 -7.12 -24.82 -70.87
C CYS A 339 -7.38 -25.30 -69.43
#